data_AF-A0A0J1IJA4-F1
#
_entry.id   AF-A0A0J1IJA4-F1
#
_cell.length_a   1.000
_cell.length_b   1.000
_cell.length_c   1.000
_cell.angle_alpha   90.00
_cell.angle_beta   90.00
_cell.angle_gamma   90.00
#
_symmetry.space_group_name_H-M   'P 1'
#
loop_
_entity.id
_entity.type
_entity.pdbx_description
1 polymer ?
#
loop_
_entity_poly.entity_id
_entity_poly.type
_entity_poly.pdbx_seq_one_letter_code
_entity_poly.pdbx_strand_id
1 'polypeptide(L)'
;MAYKDLREFLALLEQENQLVRIEEELMPEPDLSAIGRAAPNLDNGPAVLVEKVTGYKNSVVLNVHGSWQNHALMLGLPKNTSIQDQFFTLDKLWSDYPVKPVWVKDAPCKEIKITEGINLFELLPLFRINKFDGGFYLSKALVVSKDLDEPDNVDKENVGIYRIQVQGKDRLSIQPLPFHDIAIHLRKAEELNQPLPIAICLGNDPVLSFMASTPIEYVQSEYAFAGALKGEPIELTKSEAAGLDIPARSEIILEGYIIPRERHIEGPFGEFPGSYSGARLQPEIKIHTITHRANPIFENLYLGMPWTEIDYLMAL
;
A
#
# COMPACT_ATOMS: atom_id res chain seq x y z
N MET A 1 -15.14 -15.79 0.26
CA MET A 1 -14.80 -14.92 -0.89
C MET A 1 -13.93 -15.68 -1.89
N ALA A 2 -13.62 -15.11 -3.06
CA ALA A 2 -12.87 -15.79 -4.12
C ALA A 2 -11.33 -15.78 -3.93
N TYR A 3 -10.79 -14.91 -3.08
CA TYR A 3 -9.35 -14.76 -2.84
C TYR A 3 -9.04 -14.39 -1.38
N LYS A 4 -7.86 -14.79 -0.89
CA LYS A 4 -7.41 -14.51 0.50
C LYS A 4 -6.42 -13.36 0.63
N ASP A 5 -5.63 -13.10 -0.41
CA ASP A 5 -4.56 -12.09 -0.42
C ASP A 5 -4.30 -11.59 -1.85
N LEU A 6 -3.31 -10.71 -2.02
CA LEU A 6 -2.89 -10.20 -3.31
C LEU A 6 -2.60 -11.32 -4.32
N ARG A 7 -1.91 -12.39 -3.91
CA ARG A 7 -1.50 -13.45 -4.84
C ARG A 7 -2.71 -14.19 -5.41
N GLU A 8 -3.68 -14.54 -4.56
CA GLU A 8 -4.93 -15.16 -5.02
C GLU A 8 -5.79 -14.18 -5.83
N PHE A 9 -5.75 -12.88 -5.53
CA PHE A 9 -6.45 -11.87 -6.32
C PHE A 9 -5.85 -11.72 -7.72
N LEU A 10 -4.53 -11.70 -7.86
CA LEU A 10 -3.88 -11.66 -9.17
C LEU A 10 -4.23 -12.91 -10.00
N ALA A 11 -4.32 -14.08 -9.36
CA ALA A 11 -4.79 -15.29 -10.04
C ALA A 11 -6.25 -15.17 -10.52
N LEU A 12 -7.13 -14.55 -9.71
CA LEU A 12 -8.51 -14.25 -10.11
C LEU A 12 -8.55 -13.27 -11.29
N LEU A 13 -7.77 -12.18 -11.24
CA LEU A 13 -7.69 -11.23 -12.35
C LEU A 13 -7.20 -11.89 -13.64
N GLU A 14 -6.22 -12.79 -13.57
CA GLU A 14 -5.74 -13.55 -14.72
C GLU A 14 -6.84 -14.45 -15.31
N GLN A 15 -7.56 -15.20 -14.47
CA GLN A 15 -8.70 -16.02 -14.90
C GLN A 15 -9.80 -15.19 -15.59
N GLU A 16 -10.01 -13.96 -15.12
CA GLU A 16 -11.03 -13.05 -15.64
C GLU A 16 -10.56 -12.18 -16.81
N ASN A 17 -9.35 -12.40 -17.33
CA ASN A 17 -8.73 -11.58 -18.38
C ASN A 17 -8.64 -10.09 -17.98
N GLN A 18 -8.31 -9.85 -16.72
CA GLN A 18 -8.07 -8.55 -16.10
C GLN A 18 -6.62 -8.40 -15.58
N LEU A 19 -5.74 -9.31 -16.00
CA LEU A 19 -4.31 -9.24 -15.76
C LEU A 19 -3.54 -9.54 -17.06
N VAL A 20 -2.54 -8.71 -17.34
CA VAL A 20 -1.53 -8.95 -18.37
C VAL A 20 -0.24 -9.39 -17.68
N ARG A 21 0.28 -10.55 -18.08
CA ARG A 21 1.55 -11.09 -17.59
C ARG A 21 2.66 -10.80 -18.58
N ILE A 22 3.78 -10.28 -18.09
CA ILE A 22 5.00 -10.05 -18.86
C ILE A 22 6.11 -10.94 -18.27
N GLU A 23 6.49 -11.96 -19.04
CA GLU A 23 7.53 -12.94 -18.65
C GLU A 23 8.95 -12.50 -19.05
N GLU A 24 9.05 -11.52 -19.95
CA GLU A 24 10.31 -10.90 -20.37
C GLU A 24 10.95 -10.14 -19.22
N GLU A 25 12.28 -10.18 -19.16
CA GLU A 25 13.03 -9.41 -18.17
C GLU A 25 13.04 -7.93 -18.57
N LEU A 26 12.53 -7.08 -17.67
CA LEU A 26 12.43 -5.63 -17.90
C LEU A 26 13.35 -4.86 -16.94
N MET A 27 13.71 -3.64 -17.32
CA MET A 27 14.41 -2.71 -16.44
C MET A 27 13.44 -2.02 -15.48
N PRO A 28 13.83 -1.70 -14.24
CA PRO A 28 13.01 -0.87 -13.37
C PRO A 28 12.63 0.47 -14.03
N GLU A 29 13.61 1.09 -14.70
CA GLU A 29 13.41 2.31 -15.48
C GLU A 29 14.08 2.14 -16.86
N PRO A 30 13.39 2.50 -17.97
CA PRO A 30 12.10 3.20 -18.04
C PRO A 30 10.86 2.28 -18.01
N ASP A 31 11.03 0.96 -18.08
CA ASP A 31 9.94 0.06 -18.49
C ASP A 31 8.76 0.05 -17.49
N LEU A 32 9.01 -0.09 -16.19
CA LEU A 32 7.92 -0.11 -15.19
C LEU A 32 7.14 1.21 -15.15
N SER A 33 7.83 2.34 -15.30
CA SER A 33 7.18 3.67 -15.38
C SER A 33 6.29 3.80 -16.62
N ALA A 34 6.75 3.28 -17.77
CA ALA A 34 5.99 3.30 -19.00
C ALA A 34 4.76 2.38 -18.92
N ILE A 35 4.92 1.19 -18.33
CA ILE A 35 3.82 0.25 -18.08
C ILE A 35 2.77 0.90 -17.16
N GLY A 36 3.20 1.47 -16.03
CA GLY A 36 2.29 2.12 -15.09
C GLY A 36 1.49 3.25 -15.75
N ARG A 37 2.11 4.06 -16.61
CA ARG A 37 1.41 5.10 -17.38
C ARG A 37 0.44 4.53 -18.42
N ALA A 38 0.80 3.42 -19.05
CA ALA A 38 0.07 2.84 -20.16
C ALA A 38 -1.15 2.01 -19.71
N ALA A 39 -1.00 1.22 -18.64
CA ALA A 39 -1.98 0.24 -18.19
C ALA A 39 -3.39 0.82 -17.97
N PRO A 40 -3.57 1.99 -17.32
CA PRO A 40 -4.89 2.61 -17.15
C PRO A 40 -5.58 3.00 -18.48
N ASN A 41 -4.82 3.20 -19.57
CA ASN A 41 -5.42 3.58 -20.87
C ASN A 41 -5.75 2.38 -21.76
N LEU A 42 -5.47 1.15 -21.33
CA LEU A 42 -5.84 -0.04 -22.08
C LEU A 42 -7.35 -0.29 -21.96
N ASP A 43 -7.95 -0.91 -22.99
CA ASP A 43 -9.33 -1.34 -22.95
C ASP A 43 -9.50 -2.33 -21.77
N ASN A 44 -10.22 -1.90 -20.72
CA ASN A 44 -10.44 -2.55 -19.41
C ASN A 44 -9.39 -2.34 -18.31
N GLY A 45 -8.36 -1.51 -18.51
CA GLY A 45 -7.41 -1.12 -17.45
C GLY A 45 -6.86 -2.28 -16.59
N PRO A 46 -6.30 -3.34 -17.20
CA PRO A 46 -5.90 -4.54 -16.48
C PRO A 46 -4.75 -4.27 -15.51
N ALA A 47 -4.61 -5.14 -14.51
CA ALA A 47 -3.37 -5.23 -13.76
C ALA A 47 -2.24 -5.70 -14.68
N VAL A 48 -1.01 -5.27 -14.43
CA VAL A 48 0.16 -5.74 -15.18
C VAL A 48 1.16 -6.34 -14.22
N LEU A 49 1.41 -7.64 -14.36
CA LEU A 49 2.38 -8.39 -13.59
C LEU A 49 3.64 -8.61 -14.43
N VAL A 50 4.74 -8.00 -14.02
CA VAL A 50 6.08 -8.21 -14.57
C VAL A 50 6.79 -9.24 -13.72
N GLU A 51 7.08 -10.41 -14.30
CA GLU A 51 7.65 -11.52 -13.53
C GLU A 51 9.13 -11.33 -13.20
N LYS A 52 9.88 -10.68 -14.08
CA LYS A 52 11.33 -10.55 -14.00
C LYS A 52 11.73 -9.09 -14.16
N VAL A 53 12.39 -8.57 -13.14
CA VAL A 53 12.96 -7.22 -13.16
C VAL A 53 14.46 -7.32 -13.00
N THR A 54 15.19 -6.70 -13.93
CA THR A 54 16.65 -6.77 -14.01
C THR A 54 17.28 -6.37 -12.68
N GLY A 55 18.06 -7.28 -12.10
CA GLY A 55 18.76 -7.07 -10.83
C GLY A 55 17.95 -7.38 -9.57
N TYR A 56 16.69 -7.80 -9.69
CA TYR A 56 15.81 -8.09 -8.55
C TYR A 56 15.22 -9.50 -8.64
N LYS A 57 14.90 -10.07 -7.47
CA LYS A 57 14.19 -11.36 -7.37
C LYS A 57 12.68 -11.21 -7.31
N ASN A 58 12.22 -9.98 -7.10
CA ASN A 58 10.84 -9.63 -6.88
C ASN A 58 10.14 -9.50 -8.24
N SER A 59 8.92 -10.01 -8.34
CA SER A 59 8.03 -9.57 -9.41
C SER A 59 7.45 -8.20 -9.06
N VAL A 60 6.99 -7.47 -10.07
CA VAL A 60 6.32 -6.18 -9.89
C VAL A 60 4.90 -6.26 -10.40
N VAL A 61 3.95 -5.73 -9.65
CA VAL A 61 2.58 -5.57 -10.13
C VAL A 61 2.15 -4.11 -10.07
N LEU A 62 1.48 -3.67 -11.14
CA LEU A 62 0.97 -2.31 -11.30
C LEU A 62 -0.51 -2.36 -11.68
N ASN A 63 -1.24 -1.29 -11.40
CA ASN A 63 -2.61 -1.09 -11.87
C ASN A 63 -3.62 -2.14 -11.34
N VAL A 64 -3.43 -2.63 -10.11
CA VAL A 64 -4.24 -3.71 -9.51
C VAL A 64 -5.70 -3.30 -9.38
N HIS A 65 -5.98 -2.05 -9.01
CA HIS A 65 -7.32 -1.48 -8.90
C HIS A 65 -7.66 -0.61 -10.13
N GLY A 66 -7.00 -0.86 -11.27
CA GLY A 66 -7.00 0.02 -12.43
C GLY A 66 -8.28 0.08 -13.26
N SER A 67 -9.38 -0.51 -12.81
CA SER A 67 -10.65 -0.56 -13.55
C SER A 67 -11.85 -0.85 -12.65
N TRP A 68 -13.04 -0.51 -13.15
CA TRP A 68 -14.32 -0.88 -12.50
C TRP A 68 -14.55 -2.38 -12.46
N GLN A 69 -13.97 -3.12 -13.42
CA GLN A 69 -14.00 -4.58 -13.46
C GLN A 69 -13.15 -5.16 -12.33
N ASN A 70 -11.96 -4.61 -12.07
CA ASN A 70 -11.12 -5.02 -10.96
C ASN A 70 -11.78 -4.70 -9.62
N HIS A 71 -12.46 -3.55 -9.51
CA HIS A 71 -13.27 -3.21 -8.33
C HIS A 71 -14.41 -4.21 -8.09
N ALA A 72 -15.17 -4.57 -9.13
CA ALA A 72 -16.20 -5.60 -9.00
C ALA A 72 -15.62 -6.93 -8.49
N LEU A 73 -14.52 -7.40 -9.08
CA LEU A 73 -13.86 -8.64 -8.67
C LEU A 73 -13.31 -8.56 -7.25
N MET A 74 -12.78 -7.41 -6.84
CA MET A 74 -12.34 -7.16 -5.46
C MET A 74 -13.50 -7.34 -4.47
N LEU A 75 -14.69 -6.81 -4.80
CA LEU A 75 -15.90 -6.97 -3.99
C LEU A 75 -16.56 -8.35 -4.11
N GLY A 76 -15.92 -9.32 -4.81
CA GLY A 76 -16.48 -10.65 -5.02
C GLY A 76 -17.66 -10.70 -5.99
N LEU A 77 -17.82 -9.67 -6.83
CA LEU A 77 -18.88 -9.55 -7.83
C LEU A 77 -18.39 -9.98 -9.23
N PRO A 78 -19.29 -10.38 -10.14
CA PRO A 78 -18.93 -10.57 -11.54
C PRO A 78 -18.28 -9.31 -12.13
N LYS A 79 -17.22 -9.45 -12.93
CA LYS A 79 -16.46 -8.30 -13.47
C LYS A 79 -17.29 -7.24 -14.23
N ASN A 80 -18.39 -7.65 -14.84
CA ASN A 80 -19.27 -6.76 -15.62
C ASN A 80 -20.41 -6.16 -14.78
N THR A 81 -20.33 -6.22 -13.45
CA THR A 81 -21.33 -5.64 -12.56
C THR A 81 -21.33 -4.13 -12.71
N SER A 82 -22.51 -3.53 -12.82
CA SER A 82 -22.65 -2.09 -13.04
C SER A 82 -22.08 -1.31 -11.85
N ILE A 83 -21.56 -0.10 -12.09
CA ILE A 83 -21.05 0.77 -11.01
C ILE A 83 -22.13 1.04 -9.95
N GLN A 84 -23.39 1.16 -10.38
CA GLN A 84 -24.52 1.34 -9.48
C GLN A 84 -24.70 0.13 -8.53
N ASP A 85 -24.63 -1.08 -9.06
CA ASP A 85 -24.77 -2.30 -8.25
C ASP A 85 -23.54 -2.53 -7.35
N GLN A 86 -22.34 -2.15 -7.82
CA GLN A 86 -21.13 -2.14 -7.00
C GLN A 86 -21.29 -1.20 -5.80
N PHE A 87 -21.79 0.03 -6.02
CA PHE A 87 -22.06 0.99 -4.96
C PHE A 87 -23.06 0.47 -3.92
N PHE A 88 -24.21 -0.07 -4.36
CA PHE A 88 -25.19 -0.61 -3.40
C PHE A 88 -24.70 -1.87 -2.69
N THR A 89 -23.83 -2.66 -3.32
CA THR A 89 -23.16 -3.78 -2.65
C THR A 89 -22.21 -3.26 -1.58
N LEU A 90 -21.42 -2.23 -1.89
CA LEU A 90 -20.51 -1.59 -0.95
C LEU A 90 -21.28 -1.03 0.26
N ASP A 91 -22.36 -0.28 0.05
CA ASP A 91 -23.22 0.27 1.10
C ASP A 91 -23.79 -0.82 2.04
N LYS A 92 -24.22 -1.94 1.45
CA LYS A 92 -24.68 -3.10 2.22
C LYS A 92 -23.55 -3.70 3.06
N LEU A 93 -22.38 -3.96 2.48
CA LEU A 93 -21.24 -4.54 3.18
C LEU A 93 -20.68 -3.59 4.25
N TRP A 94 -20.72 -2.28 4.00
CA TRP A 94 -20.34 -1.25 4.95
C TRP A 94 -21.19 -1.31 6.22
N SER A 95 -22.48 -1.64 6.07
CA SER A 95 -23.42 -1.79 7.18
C SER A 95 -23.14 -3.01 8.08
N ASP A 96 -22.31 -3.96 7.63
CA ASP A 96 -21.89 -5.12 8.43
C ASP A 96 -20.71 -4.81 9.36
N TYR A 97 -20.19 -3.58 9.35
CA TYR A 97 -19.18 -3.12 10.30
C TYR A 97 -19.69 -3.18 11.77
N PRO A 98 -18.87 -3.61 12.74
CA PRO A 98 -17.48 -4.02 12.61
C PRO A 98 -17.29 -5.55 12.51
N VAL A 99 -16.36 -6.00 11.65
CA VAL A 99 -15.85 -7.38 11.64
C VAL A 99 -14.42 -7.38 12.18
N LYS A 100 -14.25 -7.77 13.45
CA LYS A 100 -12.95 -7.67 14.14
C LYS A 100 -11.86 -8.51 13.46
N PRO A 101 -10.62 -8.00 13.35
CA PRO A 101 -9.50 -8.77 12.84
C PRO A 101 -9.12 -9.94 13.76
N VAL A 102 -8.35 -10.88 13.22
CA VAL A 102 -7.83 -12.04 13.96
C VAL A 102 -6.31 -12.09 13.89
N TRP A 103 -5.68 -12.53 14.97
CA TRP A 103 -4.22 -12.63 15.04
C TRP A 103 -3.74 -14.03 14.75
N VAL A 104 -2.80 -14.14 13.81
CA VAL A 104 -2.16 -15.39 13.45
C VAL A 104 -0.68 -15.37 13.84
N LYS A 105 -0.18 -16.54 14.27
CA LYS A 105 1.24 -16.72 14.62
C LYS A 105 2.09 -16.98 13.38
N ASP A 106 1.58 -17.83 12.48
CA ASP A 106 2.27 -18.22 11.25
C ASP A 106 1.87 -17.28 10.12
N ALA A 107 2.56 -16.13 10.04
CA ALA A 107 2.28 -15.08 9.07
C ALA A 107 3.24 -15.18 7.86
N PRO A 108 2.72 -15.33 6.62
CA PRO A 108 3.56 -15.37 5.42
C PRO A 108 4.52 -14.18 5.29
N CYS A 109 4.11 -12.98 5.73
CA CYS A 109 4.95 -11.77 5.65
C CYS A 109 6.27 -11.85 6.47
N LYS A 110 6.46 -12.93 7.24
CA LYS A 110 7.62 -13.18 8.10
C LYS A 110 8.53 -14.32 7.62
N GLU A 111 8.33 -14.85 6.41
CA GLU A 111 9.14 -15.95 5.88
C GLU A 111 10.64 -15.64 5.82
N ILE A 112 11.01 -14.40 5.48
CA ILE A 112 12.39 -13.92 5.44
C ILE A 112 12.50 -12.66 6.31
N LYS A 113 13.58 -12.55 7.10
CA LYS A 113 13.87 -11.41 7.98
C LYS A 113 15.26 -10.86 7.73
N ILE A 114 15.36 -9.54 7.57
CA ILE A 114 16.59 -8.79 7.35
C ILE A 114 16.68 -7.70 8.42
N THR A 115 17.77 -7.68 9.18
CA THR A 115 18.01 -6.70 10.28
C THR A 115 19.37 -6.02 10.19
N GLU A 116 20.24 -6.49 9.30
CA GLU A 116 21.58 -5.94 9.07
C GLU A 116 21.78 -5.67 7.59
N GLY A 117 22.65 -4.71 7.25
CA GLY A 117 22.98 -4.41 5.86
C GLY A 117 21.80 -3.94 5.01
N ILE A 118 20.79 -3.31 5.64
CA ILE A 118 19.58 -2.86 4.94
C ILE A 118 19.96 -1.90 3.80
N ASN A 119 19.58 -2.30 2.58
CA ASN A 119 19.70 -1.47 1.39
C ASN A 119 18.44 -1.62 0.53
N LEU A 120 17.54 -0.64 0.63
CA LEU A 120 16.28 -0.61 -0.12
C LEU A 120 16.49 -0.64 -1.64
N PHE A 121 17.60 -0.08 -2.14
CA PHE A 121 17.94 -0.10 -3.57
C PHE A 121 18.35 -1.48 -4.09
N GLU A 122 18.70 -2.42 -3.20
CA GLU A 122 19.00 -3.81 -3.59
C GLU A 122 17.78 -4.73 -3.43
N LEU A 123 16.83 -4.34 -2.58
CA LEU A 123 15.68 -5.17 -2.20
C LEU A 123 14.41 -4.84 -2.98
N LEU A 124 14.22 -3.59 -3.36
CA LEU A 124 13.00 -3.11 -3.99
C LEU A 124 13.32 -2.66 -5.42
N PRO A 125 12.56 -3.10 -6.43
CA PRO A 125 12.70 -2.62 -7.81
C PRO A 125 12.17 -1.19 -7.91
N LEU A 126 12.93 -0.25 -7.36
CA LEU A 126 12.59 1.17 -7.24
C LEU A 126 12.72 1.86 -8.60
N PHE A 127 11.73 2.68 -8.93
CA PHE A 127 11.70 3.48 -10.16
C PHE A 127 11.01 4.81 -9.91
N ARG A 128 11.25 5.77 -10.80
CA ARG A 128 10.50 7.04 -10.82
C ARG A 128 9.15 6.79 -11.45
N ILE A 129 8.08 7.19 -10.75
CA ILE A 129 6.71 6.97 -11.25
C ILE A 129 6.45 7.89 -12.43
N ASN A 130 6.90 9.13 -12.32
CA ASN A 130 6.86 10.13 -13.36
C ASN A 130 8.28 10.65 -13.68
N LYS A 131 8.45 11.10 -14.94
CA LYS A 131 9.74 11.55 -15.49
C LYS A 131 10.49 12.59 -14.62
N PHE A 132 9.78 13.49 -13.96
CA PHE A 132 10.35 14.59 -13.20
C PHE A 132 10.20 14.43 -11.68
N ASP A 133 9.86 13.22 -11.21
CA ASP A 133 9.86 12.94 -9.78
C ASP A 133 11.27 13.14 -9.19
N GLY A 134 11.33 13.70 -7.99
CA GLY A 134 12.58 14.00 -7.28
C GLY A 134 13.37 12.76 -6.82
N GLY A 135 12.82 11.56 -6.98
CA GLY A 135 13.43 10.30 -6.60
C GLY A 135 12.51 9.12 -6.83
N PHE A 136 12.82 7.98 -6.22
CA PHE A 136 11.97 6.79 -6.29
C PHE A 136 10.90 6.82 -5.21
N TYR A 137 9.71 6.31 -5.54
CA TYR A 137 8.55 6.38 -4.65
C TYR A 137 7.89 5.02 -4.47
N LEU A 138 7.47 4.79 -3.23
CA LEU A 138 6.40 3.85 -2.89
C LEU A 138 5.09 4.65 -2.93
N SER A 139 4.26 4.47 -3.95
CA SER A 139 3.01 5.22 -4.14
C SER A 139 1.78 4.51 -3.62
N LYS A 140 1.91 3.24 -3.23
CA LYS A 140 0.82 2.43 -2.69
C LYS A 140 1.23 1.74 -1.39
N ALA A 141 1.80 2.52 -0.48
CA ALA A 141 2.35 2.00 0.76
C ALA A 141 1.36 2.16 1.92
N LEU A 142 0.88 1.04 2.46
CA LEU A 142 0.04 1.03 3.65
C LEU A 142 0.93 1.21 4.88
N VAL A 143 0.72 2.27 5.65
CA VAL A 143 1.52 2.60 6.83
C VAL A 143 0.68 2.35 8.08
N VAL A 144 1.22 1.54 8.98
CA VAL A 144 0.65 1.25 10.30
C VAL A 144 1.36 2.08 11.36
N SER A 145 0.59 2.74 12.24
CA SER A 145 1.11 3.39 13.45
C SER A 145 0.06 3.41 14.56
N LYS A 146 0.50 3.50 15.81
CA LYS A 146 -0.35 3.47 17.01
C LYS A 146 -0.48 4.82 17.68
N ASP A 147 -1.64 5.10 18.26
CA ASP A 147 -1.76 6.18 19.25
C ASP A 147 -0.92 5.83 20.48
N LEU A 148 -0.10 6.78 20.91
CA LEU A 148 0.75 6.66 22.08
C LEU A 148 -0.03 6.67 23.41
N ASP A 149 -1.28 7.16 23.46
CA ASP A 149 -2.12 7.14 24.68
C ASP A 149 -2.88 5.82 24.80
N GLU A 150 -3.19 5.21 23.66
CA GLU A 150 -3.97 3.99 23.58
C GLU A 150 -3.28 2.94 22.67
N PRO A 151 -2.03 2.54 22.98
CA PRO A 151 -1.23 1.67 22.11
C PRO A 151 -1.78 0.23 21.98
N ASP A 152 -2.72 -0.15 22.83
CA ASP A 152 -3.41 -1.45 22.78
C ASP A 152 -4.78 -1.36 22.07
N ASN A 153 -5.18 -0.16 21.64
CA ASN A 153 -6.45 0.07 20.95
C ASN A 153 -6.28 0.00 19.44
N VAL A 154 -6.57 -1.18 18.88
CA VAL A 154 -6.50 -1.45 17.44
C VAL A 154 -7.44 -0.56 16.62
N ASP A 155 -8.55 -0.09 17.22
CA ASP A 155 -9.50 0.80 16.55
C ASP A 155 -8.98 2.25 16.42
N LYS A 156 -7.82 2.54 17.02
CA LYS A 156 -7.09 3.81 16.89
C LYS A 156 -5.73 3.65 16.21
N GLU A 157 -5.49 2.49 15.60
CA GLU A 157 -4.34 2.34 14.72
C GLU A 157 -4.63 3.05 13.40
N ASN A 158 -3.68 3.86 12.96
CA ASN A 158 -3.73 4.39 11.61
C ASN A 158 -3.33 3.26 10.67
N VAL A 159 -4.16 2.99 9.67
CA VAL A 159 -3.87 2.05 8.58
C VAL A 159 -4.16 2.77 7.26
N GLY A 160 -3.23 3.62 6.84
CA GLY A 160 -3.46 4.53 5.69
C GLY A 160 -2.49 4.30 4.53
N ILE A 161 -2.90 4.61 3.31
CA ILE A 161 -1.99 4.64 2.15
C ILE A 161 -1.30 6.00 2.04
N TYR A 162 0.02 5.97 1.89
CA TYR A 162 0.84 7.16 1.76
C TYR A 162 1.81 7.03 0.58
N ARG A 163 2.15 8.17 -0.02
CA ARG A 163 3.35 8.27 -0.85
C ARG A 163 4.58 8.40 0.04
N ILE A 164 5.63 7.68 -0.30
CA ILE A 164 6.89 7.66 0.45
C ILE A 164 8.05 7.73 -0.53
N GLN A 165 8.89 8.76 -0.40
CA GLN A 165 10.10 8.87 -1.21
C GLN A 165 11.25 8.11 -0.56
N VAL A 166 12.01 7.36 -1.36
CA VAL A 166 13.25 6.72 -0.92
C VAL A 166 14.38 7.73 -0.96
N GLN A 167 15.00 7.97 0.21
CA GLN A 167 16.05 8.98 0.41
C GLN A 167 17.45 8.35 0.51
N GLY A 168 17.54 7.07 0.88
CA GLY A 168 18.80 6.37 1.04
C GLY A 168 18.61 4.87 1.24
N LYS A 169 19.71 4.19 1.60
CA LYS A 169 19.71 2.72 1.80
C LYS A 169 18.69 2.24 2.83
N ASP A 170 18.42 3.05 3.85
CA ASP A 170 17.49 2.74 4.94
C ASP A 170 16.72 3.99 5.39
N ARG A 171 16.66 5.01 4.54
CA ARG A 171 16.01 6.29 4.79
C ARG A 171 14.90 6.55 3.81
N LEU A 172 13.77 7.02 4.34
CA LEU A 172 12.59 7.38 3.57
C LEU A 172 12.07 8.73 4.06
N SER A 173 11.21 9.39 3.28
CA SER A 173 10.43 10.53 3.74
C SER A 173 8.96 10.35 3.38
N ILE A 174 8.08 10.68 4.31
CA ILE A 174 6.63 10.52 4.20
C ILE A 174 5.94 11.87 4.27
N GLN A 175 4.85 12.07 3.52
CA GLN A 175 3.99 13.25 3.67
C GLN A 175 2.74 12.92 4.48
N PRO A 176 2.73 13.14 5.80
CA PRO A 176 1.52 13.07 6.61
C PRO A 176 0.79 14.42 6.57
N LEU A 177 -0.38 14.47 5.94
CA LEU A 177 -1.19 15.68 5.95
C LEU A 177 -1.87 15.84 7.32
N PRO A 178 -2.12 17.07 7.81
CA PRO A 178 -2.63 17.31 9.17
C PRO A 178 -3.97 16.65 9.50
N PHE A 179 -4.72 16.22 8.49
CA PHE A 179 -6.01 15.55 8.63
C PHE A 179 -5.92 14.02 8.51
N HIS A 180 -4.70 13.47 8.35
CA HIS A 180 -4.48 12.02 8.41
C HIS A 180 -4.21 11.58 9.86
N ASP A 181 -4.65 10.38 10.22
CA ASP A 181 -4.52 9.86 11.58
C ASP A 181 -3.07 9.70 12.04
N ILE A 182 -2.16 9.30 11.13
CA ILE A 182 -0.72 9.29 11.43
C ILE A 182 -0.19 10.68 11.85
N ALA A 183 -0.79 11.78 11.39
CA ALA A 183 -0.36 13.12 11.76
C ALA A 183 -0.74 13.44 13.21
N ILE A 184 -1.84 12.87 13.72
CA ILE A 184 -2.23 12.93 15.14
C ILE A 184 -1.17 12.21 15.98
N HIS A 185 -0.80 10.99 15.59
CA HIS A 185 0.22 10.18 16.27
C HIS A 185 1.59 10.88 16.22
N LEU A 186 1.97 11.42 15.05
CA LEU A 186 3.24 12.09 14.85
C LEU A 186 3.35 13.36 15.68
N ARG A 187 2.32 14.22 15.68
CA ARG A 187 2.31 15.46 16.48
C ARG A 187 2.68 15.17 17.93
N LYS A 188 2.07 14.14 18.50
CA LYS A 188 2.28 13.76 19.90
C LYS A 188 3.66 13.14 20.14
N ALA A 189 4.13 12.29 19.23
CA ALA A 189 5.49 11.78 19.28
C ALA A 189 6.51 12.93 19.26
N GLU A 190 6.26 13.98 18.47
CA GLU A 190 7.10 15.17 18.41
C GLU A 190 7.00 16.07 19.63
N GLU A 191 5.82 16.22 20.24
CA GLU A 191 5.65 16.92 21.52
C GLU A 191 6.53 16.28 22.60
N LEU A 192 6.54 14.95 22.64
CA LEU A 192 7.35 14.14 23.56
C LEU A 192 8.80 13.96 23.12
N ASN A 193 9.16 14.41 21.91
CA ASN A 193 10.47 14.20 21.29
C ASN A 193 10.90 12.72 21.25
N GLN A 194 9.95 11.83 20.96
CA GLN A 194 10.18 10.39 20.83
C GLN A 194 9.93 9.91 19.41
N PRO A 195 10.65 8.87 18.94
CA PRO A 195 10.32 8.24 17.67
C PRO A 195 8.89 7.72 17.64
N LEU A 196 8.21 7.87 16.49
CA LEU A 196 6.93 7.21 16.24
C LEU A 196 7.22 5.89 15.50
N PRO A 197 7.03 4.72 16.13
CA PRO A 197 7.17 3.45 15.43
C PRO A 197 6.16 3.32 14.30
N ILE A 198 6.62 2.83 13.14
CA ILE A 198 5.78 2.58 11.98
C ILE A 198 6.14 1.24 11.31
N ALA A 199 5.17 0.67 10.61
CA ALA A 199 5.40 -0.41 9.66
C ALA A 199 4.83 -0.03 8.29
N ILE A 200 5.64 -0.12 7.26
CA ILE A 200 5.25 0.14 5.87
C ILE A 200 5.01 -1.22 5.20
N CYS A 201 3.78 -1.50 4.85
CA CYS A 201 3.34 -2.76 4.27
C CYS A 201 3.08 -2.58 2.77
N LEU A 202 3.69 -3.43 1.94
CA LEU A 202 3.61 -3.40 0.48
C LEU A 202 3.05 -4.73 -0.04
N GLY A 203 2.32 -4.68 -1.15
CA GLY A 203 1.66 -5.85 -1.73
C GLY A 203 0.61 -6.41 -0.78
N ASN A 204 -0.42 -5.61 -0.49
CA ASN A 204 -1.39 -5.91 0.56
C ASN A 204 -2.64 -6.59 0.00
N ASP A 205 -3.52 -7.05 0.88
CA ASP A 205 -4.88 -7.43 0.49
C ASP A 205 -5.54 -6.26 -0.28
N PRO A 206 -6.14 -6.50 -1.46
CA PRO A 206 -6.80 -5.47 -2.27
C PRO A 206 -7.90 -4.70 -1.50
N VAL A 207 -8.77 -5.40 -0.76
CA VAL A 207 -9.82 -4.75 0.05
C VAL A 207 -9.22 -3.87 1.12
N LEU A 208 -8.14 -4.34 1.75
CA LEU A 208 -7.45 -3.55 2.76
C LEU A 208 -6.78 -2.31 2.15
N SER A 209 -6.23 -2.41 0.94
CA SER A 209 -5.64 -1.27 0.23
C SER A 209 -6.69 -0.23 -0.14
N PHE A 210 -7.87 -0.69 -0.57
CA PHE A 210 -9.04 0.16 -0.80
C PHE A 210 -9.43 0.89 0.49
N MET A 211 -9.67 0.14 1.58
CA MET A 211 -10.07 0.73 2.86
C MET A 211 -9.03 1.68 3.46
N ALA A 212 -7.74 1.38 3.32
CA ALA A 212 -6.66 2.25 3.76
C ALA A 212 -6.55 3.56 2.96
N SER A 213 -7.30 3.69 1.86
CA SER A 213 -7.44 4.92 1.07
C SER A 213 -8.76 5.64 1.34
N THR A 214 -9.65 5.05 2.15
CA THR A 214 -10.99 5.58 2.44
C THR A 214 -10.96 6.41 3.73
N PRO A 215 -11.52 7.64 3.73
CA PRO A 215 -11.63 8.42 4.96
C PRO A 215 -12.70 7.82 5.88
N ILE A 216 -12.29 7.42 7.08
CA ILE A 216 -13.18 6.97 8.17
C ILE A 216 -12.96 7.82 9.42
N GLU A 217 -13.77 7.61 10.46
CA GLU A 217 -13.57 8.32 11.73
C GLU A 217 -12.35 7.76 12.49
N TYR A 218 -11.64 8.62 13.23
CA TYR A 218 -10.44 8.24 14.01
C TYR A 218 -10.65 7.10 15.04
N VAL A 219 -11.90 6.78 15.38
CA VAL A 219 -12.26 5.72 16.33
C VAL A 219 -12.75 4.45 15.64
N GLN A 220 -12.64 4.40 14.30
CA GLN A 220 -13.03 3.27 13.47
C GLN A 220 -11.79 2.61 12.89
N SER A 221 -11.81 1.28 12.82
CA SER A 221 -10.69 0.51 12.29
C SER A 221 -10.86 0.21 10.80
N GLU A 222 -9.87 0.56 9.99
CA GLU A 222 -9.80 0.15 8.59
C GLU A 222 -9.73 -1.38 8.48
N TYR A 223 -9.09 -2.08 9.45
CA TYR A 223 -9.10 -3.54 9.48
C TYR A 223 -10.50 -4.11 9.67
N ALA A 224 -11.31 -3.49 10.53
CA ALA A 224 -12.66 -3.97 10.79
C ALA A 224 -13.63 -3.67 9.64
N PHE A 225 -13.46 -2.53 8.95
CA PHE A 225 -14.17 -2.26 7.71
C PHE A 225 -13.73 -3.16 6.58
N ALA A 226 -12.43 -3.37 6.40
CA ALA A 226 -11.91 -4.30 5.41
C ALA A 226 -12.44 -5.71 5.68
N GLY A 227 -12.58 -6.13 6.94
CA GLY A 227 -13.23 -7.39 7.29
C GLY A 227 -14.71 -7.44 6.93
N ALA A 228 -15.45 -6.33 7.09
CA ALA A 228 -16.86 -6.23 6.71
C ALA A 228 -17.04 -6.31 5.19
N LEU A 229 -16.26 -5.53 4.44
CA LEU A 229 -16.20 -5.61 2.98
C LEU A 229 -15.76 -6.98 2.49
N LYS A 230 -14.84 -7.62 3.24
CA LYS A 230 -14.36 -8.94 2.88
C LYS A 230 -15.36 -10.06 3.19
N GLY A 231 -16.28 -9.81 4.12
CA GLY A 231 -17.15 -10.81 4.72
C GLY A 231 -16.41 -11.84 5.61
N GLU A 232 -15.14 -11.59 5.91
CA GLU A 232 -14.31 -12.39 6.82
C GLU A 232 -13.23 -11.53 7.50
N PRO A 233 -12.79 -11.87 8.72
CA PRO A 233 -11.76 -11.12 9.43
C PRO A 233 -10.45 -10.97 8.66
N ILE A 234 -9.83 -9.78 8.74
CA ILE A 234 -8.45 -9.58 8.30
C ILE A 234 -7.50 -10.32 9.25
N GLU A 235 -6.59 -11.12 8.68
CA GLU A 235 -5.52 -11.79 9.42
C GLU A 235 -4.36 -10.81 9.68
N LEU A 236 -4.09 -10.55 10.95
CA LEU A 236 -3.01 -9.70 11.42
C LEU A 236 -1.93 -10.52 12.13
N THR A 237 -0.74 -9.95 12.22
CA THR A 237 0.34 -10.44 13.07
C THR A 237 1.03 -9.24 13.74
N LYS A 238 1.85 -9.49 14.76
CA LYS A 238 2.62 -8.42 15.41
C LYS A 238 3.90 -8.16 14.63
N SER A 239 4.26 -6.90 14.44
CA SER A 239 5.55 -6.51 13.86
C SER A 239 6.72 -7.03 14.73
N GLU A 240 7.89 -7.23 14.14
CA GLU A 240 9.06 -7.82 14.81
C GLU A 240 9.66 -6.92 15.89
N ALA A 241 9.65 -5.60 15.69
CA ALA A 241 10.34 -4.67 16.58
C ALA A 241 9.42 -3.90 17.52
N ALA A 242 8.29 -3.39 16.99
CA ALA A 242 7.45 -2.44 17.70
C ALA A 242 6.10 -3.01 18.15
N GLY A 243 5.76 -4.26 17.79
CA GLY A 243 4.49 -4.88 18.17
C GLY A 243 3.27 -4.18 17.54
N LEU A 244 3.45 -3.55 16.38
CA LEU A 244 2.37 -2.98 15.57
C LEU A 244 1.51 -4.11 14.99
N ASP A 245 0.23 -3.86 14.78
CA ASP A 245 -0.69 -4.85 14.22
C ASP A 245 -0.65 -4.76 12.69
N ILE A 246 0.14 -5.62 12.05
CA ILE A 246 0.42 -5.58 10.61
C ILE A 246 -0.32 -6.69 9.86
N PRO A 247 -0.66 -6.52 8.57
CA PRO A 247 -1.34 -7.56 7.81
C PRO A 247 -0.44 -8.78 7.64
N ALA A 248 -0.95 -9.96 8.01
CA ALA A 248 -0.14 -11.19 8.04
C ALA A 248 0.31 -11.66 6.65
N ARG A 249 -0.37 -11.21 5.60
CA ARG A 249 -0.19 -11.68 4.22
C ARG A 249 0.42 -10.65 3.28
N SER A 250 0.83 -9.48 3.79
CA SER A 250 1.58 -8.49 2.99
C SER A 250 2.85 -9.12 2.40
N GLU A 251 3.22 -8.70 1.20
CA GLU A 251 4.40 -9.22 0.51
C GLU A 251 5.70 -8.76 1.16
N ILE A 252 5.78 -7.48 1.55
CA ILE A 252 6.97 -6.86 2.14
C ILE A 252 6.54 -5.91 3.28
N ILE A 253 7.23 -5.99 4.41
CA ILE A 253 7.07 -5.11 5.57
C ILE A 253 8.41 -4.41 5.82
N LEU A 254 8.41 -3.07 5.84
CA LEU A 254 9.53 -2.25 6.27
C LEU A 254 9.21 -1.65 7.65
N GLU A 255 9.85 -2.13 8.69
CA GLU A 255 9.69 -1.64 10.05
C GLU A 255 10.76 -0.59 10.39
N GLY A 256 10.30 0.48 11.02
CA GLY A 256 11.12 1.62 11.34
C GLY A 256 10.44 2.57 12.30
N TYR A 257 10.91 3.80 12.30
CA TYR A 257 10.28 4.89 13.01
C TYR A 257 10.42 6.20 12.26
N ILE A 258 9.44 7.08 12.42
CA ILE A 258 9.58 8.49 12.04
C ILE A 258 10.45 9.16 13.10
N ILE A 259 11.51 9.84 12.66
CA ILE A 259 12.45 10.52 13.54
C ILE A 259 11.81 11.84 14.00
N PRO A 260 11.69 12.10 15.32
CA PRO A 260 10.96 13.26 15.80
C PRO A 260 11.70 14.54 15.42
N ARG A 261 10.96 15.52 14.88
CA ARG A 261 11.46 16.87 14.55
C ARG A 261 12.57 16.91 13.50
N GLU A 262 12.89 15.79 12.86
CA GLU A 262 13.81 15.73 11.72
C GLU A 262 13.01 15.75 10.42
N ARG A 263 13.55 16.47 9.42
CA ARG A 263 12.90 16.67 8.14
C ARG A 263 13.90 16.58 7.01
N HIS A 264 13.48 15.97 5.91
CA HIS A 264 14.25 15.90 4.67
C HIS A 264 13.45 16.50 3.51
N ILE A 265 14.14 16.98 2.48
CA ILE A 265 13.46 17.46 1.26
C ILE A 265 12.86 16.24 0.54
N GLU A 266 11.55 16.29 0.32
CA GLU A 266 10.76 15.35 -0.48
C GLU A 266 10.15 16.09 -1.68
N GLY A 267 9.96 15.40 -2.79
CA GLY A 267 9.42 16.00 -4.02
C GLY A 267 10.49 16.59 -4.94
N PRO A 268 10.09 17.16 -6.10
CA PRO A 268 8.72 17.23 -6.58
C PRO A 268 8.14 15.85 -6.91
N PHE A 269 6.81 15.74 -6.94
CA PHE A 269 6.11 14.49 -7.22
C PHE A 269 4.90 14.75 -8.11
N GLY A 270 4.70 13.93 -9.14
CA GLY A 270 3.48 13.96 -9.95
C GLY A 270 2.26 13.58 -9.11
N GLU A 271 1.23 14.42 -9.09
CA GLU A 271 0.03 14.28 -8.25
C GLU A 271 -1.19 13.84 -9.06
N PHE A 272 -2.18 13.27 -8.37
CA PHE A 272 -3.41 12.72 -8.96
C PHE A 272 -4.24 13.75 -9.75
N PRO A 273 -4.16 15.09 -9.53
CA PRO A 273 -4.81 16.05 -10.43
C PRO A 273 -4.09 16.21 -11.77
N GLY A 274 -2.99 15.49 -12.03
CA GLY A 274 -2.18 15.60 -13.23
C GLY A 274 -1.15 16.74 -13.23
N SER A 275 -0.78 17.25 -12.06
CA SER A 275 0.21 18.33 -11.89
C SER A 275 1.34 17.90 -10.96
N TYR A 276 2.49 18.56 -11.01
CA TYR A 276 3.56 18.30 -10.05
C TYR A 276 3.37 19.13 -8.79
N SER A 277 3.42 18.47 -7.63
CA SER A 277 3.68 19.16 -6.37
C SER A 277 5.13 19.62 -6.30
N GLY A 278 5.37 20.74 -5.63
CA GLY A 278 6.72 21.22 -5.34
C GLY A 278 7.40 20.40 -4.24
N ALA A 279 8.70 20.64 -4.06
CA ALA A 279 9.46 20.02 -2.99
C ALA A 279 9.15 20.66 -1.62
N ARG A 280 9.09 19.84 -0.56
CA ARG A 280 8.80 20.28 0.82
C ARG A 280 9.66 19.52 1.82
N LEU A 281 9.84 20.11 3.00
CA LEU A 281 10.44 19.41 4.14
C LEU A 281 9.41 18.46 4.75
N GLN A 282 9.70 17.16 4.71
CA GLN A 282 8.83 16.09 5.19
C GLN A 282 9.52 15.26 6.28
N PRO A 283 8.75 14.67 7.22
CA PRO A 283 9.28 13.75 8.23
C PRO A 283 10.17 12.65 7.62
N GLU A 284 11.34 12.45 8.23
CA GLU A 284 12.26 11.39 7.85
C GLU A 284 11.95 10.10 8.62
N ILE A 285 12.06 8.97 7.93
CA ILE A 285 11.88 7.63 8.47
C ILE A 285 13.22 6.90 8.41
N LYS A 286 13.53 6.19 9.49
CA LYS A 286 14.63 5.23 9.56
C LYS A 286 14.10 3.80 9.59
N ILE A 287 14.50 2.98 8.62
CA ILE A 287 14.19 1.55 8.59
C ILE A 287 15.27 0.76 9.34
N HIS A 288 14.87 -0.20 10.16
CA HIS A 288 15.78 -1.07 10.91
C HIS A 288 15.45 -2.57 10.77
N THR A 289 14.27 -2.94 10.26
CA THR A 289 13.91 -4.34 10.07
C THR A 289 13.04 -4.49 8.84
N ILE A 290 13.29 -5.51 8.05
CA ILE A 290 12.47 -5.85 6.89
C ILE A 290 12.06 -7.31 7.04
N THR A 291 10.77 -7.60 6.87
CA THR A 291 10.30 -8.96 6.67
C THR A 291 9.57 -9.06 5.35
N HIS A 292 9.66 -10.21 4.68
CA HIS A 292 8.95 -10.41 3.44
C HIS A 292 8.66 -11.89 3.18
N ARG A 293 7.69 -12.14 2.31
CA ARG A 293 7.41 -13.46 1.77
C ARG A 293 8.55 -13.92 0.85
N ALA A 294 8.73 -15.22 0.67
CA ALA A 294 9.56 -15.77 -0.38
C ALA A 294 9.03 -15.35 -1.75
N ASN A 295 9.95 -14.89 -2.61
CA ASN A 295 9.64 -14.33 -3.93
C ASN A 295 8.55 -13.25 -3.85
N PRO A 296 8.81 -12.14 -3.14
CA PRO A 296 7.78 -11.15 -2.84
C PRO A 296 7.36 -10.42 -4.12
N ILE A 297 6.08 -10.03 -4.17
CA ILE A 297 5.54 -9.16 -5.22
C ILE A 297 5.64 -7.70 -4.74
N PHE A 298 6.36 -6.87 -5.48
CA PHE A 298 6.41 -5.43 -5.23
C PHE A 298 5.25 -4.76 -5.97
N GLU A 299 4.25 -4.32 -5.22
CA GLU A 299 3.12 -3.55 -5.75
C GLU A 299 3.43 -2.05 -5.70
N ASN A 300 3.18 -1.35 -6.80
CA ASN A 300 3.25 0.10 -6.88
C ASN A 300 2.15 0.62 -7.82
N LEU A 301 1.82 1.91 -7.76
CA LEU A 301 0.82 2.50 -8.67
C LEU A 301 1.38 3.69 -9.45
N TYR A 302 0.84 3.91 -10.64
CA TYR A 302 1.04 5.15 -11.38
C TYR A 302 0.05 6.20 -10.89
N LEU A 303 0.54 7.44 -10.77
CA LEU A 303 -0.22 8.57 -10.28
C LEU A 303 0.16 9.80 -11.10
N GLY A 304 -0.84 10.51 -11.63
CA GLY A 304 -0.63 11.59 -12.58
C GLY A 304 -1.95 12.00 -13.24
N MET A 305 -1.95 12.29 -14.53
CA MET A 305 -3.15 12.73 -15.24
C MET A 305 -4.25 11.64 -15.23
N PRO A 306 -5.44 11.92 -14.67
CA PRO A 306 -6.56 10.98 -14.64
C PRO A 306 -6.99 10.54 -16.05
N TRP A 307 -7.60 9.37 -16.21
CA TRP A 307 -8.02 8.45 -15.15
C TRP A 307 -6.96 7.35 -14.87
N THR A 308 -6.71 7.06 -13.60
CA THR A 308 -5.64 6.17 -13.11
C THR A 308 -6.10 5.28 -11.94
N GLU A 309 -5.25 4.36 -11.47
CA GLU A 309 -5.58 3.45 -10.36
C GLU A 309 -6.01 4.19 -9.08
N ILE A 310 -5.39 5.33 -8.75
CA ILE A 310 -5.79 6.09 -7.56
C ILE A 310 -7.21 6.64 -7.68
N ASP A 311 -7.63 7.03 -8.88
CA ASP A 311 -8.98 7.55 -9.11
C ASP A 311 -10.02 6.44 -8.83
N TYR A 312 -9.75 5.20 -9.23
CA TYR A 312 -10.61 4.06 -8.90
C TYR A 312 -10.62 3.74 -7.40
N LEU A 313 -9.45 3.72 -6.75
CA LEU A 313 -9.32 3.48 -5.31
C LEU A 313 -10.14 4.45 -4.46
N MET A 314 -10.34 5.69 -4.93
CA MET A 314 -11.03 6.76 -4.19
C MET A 314 -12.46 7.04 -4.67
N ALA A 315 -12.96 6.40 -5.72
CA ALA A 315 -14.18 6.83 -6.41
C ALA A 315 -15.50 6.16 -5.96
N LEU A 316 -15.47 5.19 -5.04
CA LEU A 316 -16.67 4.57 -4.44
C LEU A 316 -16.77 4.89 -2.95
#